data_AF-A0A2V5YD30-F1
#
_entry.id   AF-A0A2V5YD30-F1
#
_cell.length_a   1.000
_cell.length_b   1.000
_cell.length_c   1.000
_cell.angle_alpha   90.00
_cell.angle_beta   90.00
_cell.angle_gamma   90.00
#
_symmetry.space_group_name_H-M   'P 1'
#
loop_
_entity.id
_entity.type
_entity.pdbx_description
1 polymer ?
#
loop_
_entity_poly.entity_id
_entity_poly.type
_entity_poly.pdbx_seq_one_letter_code
_entity_poly.pdbx_strand_id
1 'polypeptide(L)'
;VYDRSDLIKRAIATLREKLIEESIIVALVCIVFLWHVRSALVAIITLPIAIILSFIPMWWMNVTSNIMSLGGIAIAIGAMVDSAIIMIENAHKALENFREEHGREPNSRERITVIIAGAKSVGRSLFFALLVI
;
A
#
# COMPACT_ATOMS: atom_id res chain seq x y z
N VAL A 1 -15.98 8.69 37.60
CA VAL A 1 -15.05 9.15 36.53
C VAL A 1 -15.08 8.11 35.43
N TYR A 2 -15.55 8.47 34.23
CA TYR A 2 -15.66 7.53 33.11
C TYR A 2 -14.28 7.37 32.48
N ASP A 3 -13.68 6.19 32.64
CA ASP A 3 -12.32 5.93 32.18
C ASP A 3 -12.32 5.51 30.70
N ARG A 4 -11.96 6.44 29.81
CA ARG A 4 -11.85 6.20 28.37
C ARG A 4 -10.65 5.32 28.01
N SER A 5 -9.78 5.00 28.96
CA SER A 5 -8.60 4.16 28.75
C SER A 5 -8.95 2.73 28.34
N ASP A 6 -10.08 2.19 28.81
CA ASP A 6 -10.51 0.83 28.45
C ASP A 6 -10.97 0.74 26.99
N LEU A 7 -11.68 1.77 26.48
CA LEU A 7 -12.02 1.88 25.07
C LEU A 7 -10.77 1.99 24.18
N ILE A 8 -9.78 2.79 24.60
CA ILE A 8 -8.52 2.96 23.86
C ILE A 8 -7.76 1.63 23.79
N LYS A 9 -7.62 0.93 24.92
CA LYS A 9 -6.94 -0.37 24.97
C LYS A 9 -7.63 -1.42 24.09
N ARG A 10 -8.96 -1.45 24.08
CA ARG A 10 -9.74 -2.35 23.20
C ARG A 10 -9.58 -1.99 21.73
N ALA A 11 -9.64 -0.71 21.37
CA ALA A 11 -9.41 -0.27 19.99
C ALA A 11 -8.01 -0.64 19.49
N ILE A 12 -6.98 -0.49 20.33
CA ILE A 12 -5.59 -0.89 20.02
C ILE A 12 -5.48 -2.40 19.85
N ALA A 13 -6.13 -3.20 20.72
CA ALA A 13 -6.12 -4.65 20.63
C ALA A 13 -6.78 -5.13 19.32
N THR A 14 -7.95 -4.58 18.97
CA THR A 14 -8.66 -4.89 17.72
C THR A 14 -7.84 -4.49 16.50
N LEU A 15 -7.22 -3.31 16.52
CA LEU A 15 -6.36 -2.86 15.44
C LEU A 15 -5.19 -3.82 15.24
N ARG A 16 -4.53 -4.22 16.33
CA ARG A 16 -3.39 -5.14 16.27
C ARG A 16 -3.78 -6.49 15.67
N GLU A 17 -4.91 -7.05 16.07
CA GLU A 17 -5.40 -8.33 15.53
C GLU A 17 -5.72 -8.23 14.04
N LYS A 18 -6.46 -7.19 13.63
CA LYS A 18 -6.82 -6.98 12.22
C LYS A 18 -5.62 -6.73 11.32
N LEU A 19 -4.64 -5.96 11.81
CA LEU A 19 -3.42 -5.67 11.07
C LEU A 19 -2.59 -6.94 10.85
N ILE A 20 -2.59 -7.87 11.80
CA ILE A 20 -1.94 -9.18 11.64
C ILE A 20 -2.68 -10.04 10.61
N GLU A 21 -4.01 -10.14 10.70
CA GLU A 21 -4.81 -10.89 9.72
C GLU A 21 -4.60 -10.36 8.28
N GLU A 22 -4.71 -9.04 8.09
CA GLU A 22 -4.53 -8.41 6.78
C GLU A 22 -3.11 -8.59 6.24
N SER A 23 -2.09 -8.40 7.10
CA SER A 23 -0.69 -8.58 6.70
C SER A 23 -0.39 -10.00 6.21
N ILE A 24 -0.98 -11.01 6.86
CA ILE A 24 -0.82 -12.42 6.45
C ILE A 24 -1.48 -12.65 5.08
N ILE A 25 -2.70 -12.16 4.87
CA ILE A 25 -3.42 -12.33 3.60
C ILE A 25 -2.66 -11.64 2.46
N VAL A 26 -2.21 -10.39 2.66
CA VAL A 26 -1.48 -9.64 1.64
C VAL A 26 -0.12 -10.29 1.34
N ALA A 27 0.61 -10.76 2.37
CA ALA A 27 1.85 -11.48 2.15
C ALA A 27 1.64 -12.74 1.29
N LEU A 28 0.56 -13.49 1.53
CA LEU A 28 0.22 -14.69 0.79
C LEU A 28 -0.13 -14.38 -0.67
N VAL A 29 -0.97 -13.36 -0.92
CA VAL A 29 -1.31 -12.90 -2.28
C VAL A 29 -0.06 -12.40 -3.01
N CYS A 30 0.79 -11.60 -2.36
CA CYS A 30 2.02 -11.12 -2.97
C CYS A 30 2.99 -12.26 -3.33
N ILE A 31 3.12 -13.31 -2.51
CA ILE A 31 3.96 -14.48 -2.82
C ILE A 31 3.44 -15.20 -4.07
N VAL A 32 2.12 -15.36 -4.18
CA VAL A 32 1.48 -16.06 -5.30
C VAL A 32 1.59 -15.25 -6.61
N PHE A 33 1.41 -13.93 -6.56
CA PHE A 33 1.36 -13.09 -7.77
C PHE A 33 2.72 -12.58 -8.25
N LEU A 34 3.63 -12.20 -7.35
CA LEU A 34 4.84 -11.47 -7.77
C LEU A 34 6.02 -12.37 -8.11
N TRP A 35 6.12 -13.61 -7.57
CA TRP A 35 7.32 -14.47 -7.63
C TRP A 35 8.64 -13.75 -7.22
N HIS A 36 8.57 -12.50 -6.75
CA HIS A 36 9.68 -11.59 -6.49
C HIS A 36 9.48 -10.91 -5.13
N VAL A 37 10.08 -11.51 -4.11
CA VAL A 37 9.92 -11.18 -2.68
C VAL A 37 10.24 -9.71 -2.36
N ARG A 38 11.14 -9.07 -3.11
CA ARG A 38 11.53 -7.67 -2.86
C ARG A 38 10.43 -6.66 -3.18
N SER A 39 9.66 -6.91 -4.25
CA SER A 39 8.54 -6.05 -4.66
C SER A 39 7.37 -6.20 -3.68
N ALA A 40 7.13 -7.44 -3.20
CA ALA A 40 6.17 -7.72 -2.14
C ALA A 40 6.50 -6.97 -0.83
N LEU A 41 7.79 -6.86 -0.49
CA LEU A 41 8.23 -6.18 0.72
C LEU A 41 7.83 -4.70 0.75
N VAL A 42 7.83 -4.03 -0.40
CA VAL A 42 7.39 -2.63 -0.52
C VAL A 42 5.90 -2.54 -0.16
N ALA A 43 5.05 -3.39 -0.73
CA ALA A 43 3.61 -3.42 -0.43
C ALA A 43 3.33 -3.70 1.06
N ILE A 44 4.04 -4.69 1.64
CA ILE A 44 3.92 -5.06 3.06
C ILE A 44 4.30 -3.91 4.00
N ILE A 45 5.33 -3.12 3.66
CA ILE A 45 5.73 -1.96 4.47
C ILE A 45 4.74 -0.80 4.32
N THR A 46 4.10 -0.68 3.16
CA THR A 46 3.17 0.43 2.88
C THR A 46 1.88 0.31 3.71
N LEU A 47 1.42 -0.92 3.96
CA LEU A 47 0.25 -1.25 4.78
C LEU A 47 0.24 -0.63 6.20
N PRO A 48 1.22 -0.92 7.08
CA PRO A 48 1.23 -0.38 8.43
C PRO A 48 1.38 1.14 8.42
N ILE A 49 2.12 1.70 7.45
CA ILE A 49 2.25 3.15 7.30
C ILE A 49 0.90 3.77 6.95
N ALA A 50 0.16 3.21 6.00
CA ALA A 50 -1.16 3.70 5.61
C ALA A 50 -2.16 3.67 6.76
N ILE A 51 -2.17 2.59 7.55
CA ILE A 51 -3.02 2.47 8.75
C ILE A 51 -2.66 3.53 9.78
N ILE A 52 -1.38 3.73 10.08
CA ILE A 52 -0.96 4.75 11.05
C ILE A 52 -1.37 6.15 10.56
N LEU A 53 -1.20 6.42 9.27
CA LEU A 53 -1.59 7.70 8.66
C LEU A 53 -3.10 7.92 8.67
N SER A 54 -3.94 6.88 8.57
CA SER A 54 -5.40 7.04 8.59
C SER A 54 -5.93 7.54 9.93
N PHE A 55 -5.19 7.35 11.03
CA PHE A 55 -5.56 7.89 12.34
C PHE A 55 -5.46 9.42 12.43
N ILE A 56 -4.64 10.06 11.60
CA ILE A 56 -4.46 11.52 11.60
C ILE A 56 -5.78 12.24 11.24
N PRO A 57 -6.40 12.00 10.07
CA PRO A 57 -7.68 12.62 9.73
C PRO A 57 -8.82 12.13 10.63
N MET A 58 -8.81 10.87 11.09
CA MET A 58 -9.80 10.39 12.06
C MET A 58 -9.78 11.19 13.36
N TRP A 59 -8.59 11.54 13.86
CA TRP A 59 -8.44 12.36 15.04
C TRP A 59 -8.97 13.79 14.81
N TRP A 60 -8.65 14.41 13.66
CA TRP A 60 -9.19 15.73 13.31
C TRP A 60 -10.70 15.75 13.14
N MET A 61 -11.28 14.70 12.56
CA MET A 61 -12.72 14.57 12.34
C MET A 61 -13.48 14.03 13.57
N ASN A 62 -12.80 13.79 14.70
CA ASN A 62 -13.36 13.17 15.91
C ASN A 62 -14.07 11.83 15.66
N VAL A 63 -13.62 11.06 14.67
CA VAL A 63 -14.17 9.73 14.35
C VAL A 63 -13.60 8.71 15.33
N THR A 64 -14.48 7.99 16.02
CA THR A 64 -14.08 6.94 16.97
C THR A 64 -13.59 5.70 16.23
N SER A 65 -12.55 5.05 16.76
CA SER A 65 -12.07 3.76 16.24
C SER A 65 -13.05 2.66 16.66
N ASN A 66 -14.00 2.38 15.78
CA ASN A 66 -15.00 1.33 15.92
C ASN A 66 -14.98 0.39 14.72
N ILE A 67 -15.74 -0.71 14.78
CA ILE A 67 -15.73 -1.75 13.74
C ILE A 67 -16.11 -1.18 12.36
N MET A 68 -16.99 -0.18 12.29
CA MET A 68 -17.38 0.46 11.03
C MET A 68 -16.24 1.30 10.44
N SER A 69 -15.55 2.11 11.27
CA SER A 69 -14.40 2.90 10.80
C SER A 69 -13.21 2.03 10.42
N LEU A 70 -12.93 0.98 11.22
CA LEU A 70 -11.86 0.01 10.93
C LEU A 70 -12.18 -0.80 9.67
N GLY A 71 -13.45 -1.18 9.47
CA GLY A 71 -13.90 -1.85 8.25
C GLY A 71 -13.75 -0.99 6.99
N GLY A 72 -13.98 0.33 7.09
CA GLY A 72 -13.70 1.26 6.00
C GLY A 72 -12.21 1.35 5.65
N ILE A 73 -11.34 1.42 6.67
CA ILE A 73 -9.89 1.40 6.48
C ILE A 73 -9.44 0.10 5.79
N ALA A 74 -9.96 -1.04 6.23
CA ALA A 74 -9.67 -2.36 5.65
C ALA A 74 -10.01 -2.43 4.14
N ILE A 75 -11.16 -1.91 3.73
CA ILE A 75 -11.57 -1.88 2.31
C ILE A 75 -10.65 -0.95 1.51
N ALA A 76 -10.38 0.26 2.03
CA ALA A 76 -9.52 1.24 1.37
C ALA A 76 -8.09 0.72 1.17
N ILE A 77 -7.59 -0.04 2.15
CA ILE A 77 -6.29 -0.68 2.08
C ILE A 77 -6.19 -1.66 0.91
N GLY A 78 -7.22 -2.48 0.68
CA GLY A 78 -7.23 -3.43 -0.45
C GLY A 78 -7.05 -2.72 -1.79
N ALA A 79 -7.79 -1.63 -2.01
CA ALA A 79 -7.69 -0.81 -3.21
C ALA A 79 -6.35 -0.07 -3.34
N MET A 80 -5.79 0.40 -2.22
CA MET A 80 -4.49 1.05 -2.17
C MET A 80 -3.36 0.09 -2.55
N VAL A 81 -3.38 -1.13 -1.99
CA VAL A 81 -2.36 -2.16 -2.25
C VAL A 81 -2.39 -2.60 -3.71
N ASP A 82 -3.57 -2.80 -4.30
CA ASP A 82 -3.71 -3.11 -5.72
C ASP A 82 -3.05 -2.04 -6.61
N SER A 83 -3.34 -0.77 -6.33
CA SER A 83 -2.72 0.36 -7.04
C SER A 83 -1.20 0.42 -6.88
N ALA A 84 -0.68 0.09 -5.69
CA ALA A 84 0.76 0.03 -5.43
C ALA A 84 1.43 -1.12 -6.20
N ILE A 85 0.78 -2.28 -6.30
CA ILE A 85 1.27 -3.43 -7.07
C ILE A 85 1.38 -3.07 -8.55
N ILE A 86 0.34 -2.47 -9.13
CA ILE A 86 0.33 -2.03 -10.54
C ILE A 86 1.48 -1.05 -10.82
N MET A 87 1.74 -0.11 -9.91
CA MET A 87 2.87 0.84 -10.03
C MET A 87 4.23 0.12 -10.07
N ILE A 88 4.44 -0.85 -9.17
CA ILE A 88 5.71 -1.59 -9.06
C ILE A 88 5.92 -2.49 -10.27
N GLU A 89 4.87 -3.16 -10.75
CA GLU A 89 4.92 -4.00 -11.93
C GLU A 89 5.25 -3.19 -13.17
N ASN A 90 4.58 -2.04 -13.36
CA ASN A 90 4.84 -1.18 -14.50
C ASN A 90 6.25 -0.55 -14.48
N ALA A 91 6.79 -0.26 -13.28
CA ALA A 91 8.19 0.16 -13.13
C ALA A 91 9.19 -0.96 -13.49
N HIS A 92 8.90 -2.22 -13.12
CA HIS A 92 9.72 -3.37 -13.53
C HIS A 92 9.64 -3.60 -15.04
N LYS A 93 8.45 -3.55 -15.62
CA LYS A 93 8.22 -3.67 -17.06
C LYS A 93 8.94 -2.59 -17.86
N ALA A 94 8.96 -1.35 -17.36
CA ALA A 94 9.73 -0.27 -17.97
C ALA A 94 11.24 -0.56 -17.98
N LEU A 95 11.78 -1.14 -16.90
CA LEU A 95 13.20 -1.55 -16.83
C LEU A 95 13.51 -2.74 -17.74
N GLU A 96 12.60 -3.68 -17.86
CA GLU A 96 12.70 -4.81 -18.78
C GLU A 96 12.73 -4.35 -20.24
N ASN A 97 11.78 -3.50 -20.64
CA ASN A 97 11.75 -2.91 -21.99
C ASN A 97 13.06 -2.16 -22.32
N PHE A 98 13.64 -1.43 -21.36
CA PHE A 98 14.92 -0.75 -21.56
C PHE A 98 16.05 -1.75 -21.84
N ARG A 99 16.09 -2.87 -21.11
CA ARG A 99 17.09 -3.93 -21.30
C ARG A 99 16.96 -4.60 -22.66
N GLU A 100 15.73 -4.82 -23.13
CA GLU A 100 15.47 -5.39 -24.46
C GLU A 100 15.90 -4.44 -25.58
N GLU A 101 15.59 -3.14 -25.48
CA GLU A 101 15.95 -2.16 -26.51
C GLU A 101 17.46 -1.88 -26.58
N HIS A 102 18.16 -1.87 -25.43
CA HIS A 102 19.56 -1.45 -25.35
C HIS A 102 20.55 -2.60 -25.17
N GLY A 103 20.07 -3.82 -24.92
CA GLY A 103 20.91 -5.01 -24.68
C GLY A 103 21.83 -4.91 -23.46
N ARG A 104 21.59 -3.96 -22.56
CA ARG A 104 22.43 -3.70 -21.36
C ARG A 104 21.58 -3.27 -20.17
N GLU A 105 22.16 -3.41 -18.98
CA GLU A 105 21.57 -2.87 -17.76
C GLU A 105 21.61 -1.33 -17.76
N PRO A 106 20.53 -0.65 -17.31
CA PRO A 106 20.51 0.79 -17.17
C PRO A 106 21.49 1.23 -16.08
N ASN A 107 22.20 2.33 -16.36
CA ASN A 107 23.09 2.95 -15.40
C ASN A 107 22.28 3.62 -14.27
N SER A 108 22.90 3.97 -13.13
CA SER A 108 22.15 4.48 -11.95
C SER A 108 21.24 5.69 -12.26
N ARG A 109 21.66 6.61 -13.15
CA ARG A 109 20.83 7.74 -13.58
C ARG A 109 19.70 7.30 -14.53
N GLU A 110 20.01 6.45 -15.50
CA GLU A 110 19.03 5.93 -16.47
C GLU A 110 17.94 5.11 -15.77
N ARG A 111 18.31 4.31 -14.76
CA ARG A 111 17.37 3.52 -13.97
C ARG A 111 16.30 4.40 -13.32
N ILE A 112 16.70 5.55 -12.75
CA ILE A 112 15.75 6.51 -12.16
C ILE A 112 14.85 7.09 -13.26
N THR A 113 15.41 7.49 -14.39
CA THR A 113 14.64 8.05 -15.51
C THR A 113 13.61 7.06 -16.05
N VAL A 114 13.99 5.78 -16.22
CA VAL A 114 13.11 4.71 -16.70
C VAL A 114 11.99 4.42 -15.69
N ILE A 115 12.31 4.34 -14.39
CA ILE A 115 11.29 4.16 -13.35
C ILE A 115 10.32 5.34 -13.31
N ILE A 116 10.81 6.58 -13.42
CA ILE A 116 9.96 7.77 -13.46
C ILE A 116 9.07 7.76 -14.70
N ALA A 117 9.59 7.37 -15.87
CA ALA A 117 8.83 7.26 -17.10
C ALA A 117 7.71 6.21 -16.98
N GLY A 118 8.02 5.04 -16.42
CA GLY A 118 7.04 4.02 -16.09
C GLY A 118 5.99 4.55 -15.11
N ALA A 119 6.41 5.16 -14.00
CA ALA A 119 5.48 5.71 -13.03
C ALA A 119 4.52 6.76 -13.62
N LYS A 120 4.99 7.59 -14.56
CA LYS A 120 4.17 8.58 -15.25
C LYS A 120 3.10 7.96 -16.16
N SER A 121 3.32 6.78 -16.74
CA SER A 121 2.35 6.17 -17.66
C SER A 121 1.08 5.69 -16.94
N VAL A 122 1.22 5.14 -15.73
CA VAL A 122 0.11 4.64 -14.91
C VAL A 122 -0.35 5.62 -13.83
N GLY A 123 0.49 6.59 -13.45
CA GLY A 123 0.24 7.46 -12.30
C GLY A 123 -1.07 8.23 -12.36
N ARG A 124 -1.44 8.76 -13.54
CA ARG A 124 -2.72 9.47 -13.70
C ARG A 124 -3.92 8.54 -13.48
N SER A 125 -3.87 7.32 -14.00
CA SER A 125 -4.97 6.37 -13.87
C SER A 125 -5.15 5.92 -12.43
N LEU A 126 -4.04 5.59 -11.75
CA LEU A 126 -4.06 5.14 -10.36
C LEU A 126 -4.53 6.25 -9.41
N PHE A 127 -4.11 7.50 -9.66
CA PHE A 127 -4.54 8.64 -8.86
C PHE A 127 -6.05 8.85 -8.92
N PHE A 128 -6.64 8.85 -10.12
CA PHE A 128 -8.09 9.01 -10.25
C PHE A 128 -8.87 7.81 -9.71
N ALA A 129 -8.34 6.59 -9.86
CA ALA A 129 -8.96 5.40 -9.26
C ALA A 129 -9.02 5.53 -7.73
N LEU A 130 -7.92 5.91 -7.09
CA LEU A 130 -7.85 6.07 -5.64
C LEU A 130 -8.62 7.28 -5.11
N LEU A 131 -8.86 8.30 -5.93
CA LEU A 131 -9.62 9.49 -5.53
C LEU A 131 -11.13 9.24 -5.50
N VAL A 132 -11.61 8.30 -6.32
CA VAL A 132 -13.04 7.93 -6.40
C VAL A 132 -13.45 7.00 -5.25
N ILE A 133 -12.52 6.17 -4.79
CA ILE A 133 -12.70 5.21 -3.70
C ILE A 133 -12.65 5.94 -2.35
#